data_AF-A0A2D5ATE0-F1
#
_entry.id   AF-A0A2D5ATE0-F1
#
_cell.length_a   1.000
_cell.length_b   1.000
_cell.length_c   1.000
_cell.angle_alpha   90.00
_cell.angle_beta   90.00
_cell.angle_gamma   90.00
#
_symmetry.space_group_name_H-M   'P 1'
#
loop_
_entity.id
_entity.type
_entity.pdbx_description
1 polymer ?
#
loop_
_entity_poly.entity_id
_entity_poly.type
_entity_poly.pdbx_seq_one_letter_code
_entity_poly.pdbx_strand_id
1 'polypeptide(L)'
;MFETRILRTLAWFSTAFSLCGTVAFGGTPQDDRQVDFGELATTFIADQGLDAESIGLASFSEVLESPGFVFVEIGIFTVCFPSAHLSNKDHLKPFREAVTALIDAQGHWIDWYLDERDGVEQARADLDKLRKWVRGWSVGAMKKTSLKGGNLLESVKPKEELSSAAARLRKFAGPTEEQLFELGGDVGTILFAPTRQFFLETLGFLGWIDLDRREFYWRDQSVGITAAWYDWIHIVPLEAAKWPVDYKKPFAAASHSERHRTGLRQYVVDRCGASLLRTAFYRTDFSVFESALRTNLVIATAGRDDLYLSDWGLSFGKGGASRPGTSKFIPATGLPGKASAGLGRPRAALRVSSEEIPLWRKDAGADNFVKVLGKGQKNGASLAAKRKNRAGWKDKLSHFQLASSESSKKGLASAPFFGIASQRKQPQPEEFKNDYEEFARAYRSAFFFWMREEGLPGSREESHAAFIQLMSAHADPFGEVVLADMVNSVYGVPISAEDGSTDSMEWRFLKWISK
;
A
#
# COMPACT_ATOMS: atom_id res chain seq x y z
N MET A 1 -18.43 -37.67 2.53
CA MET A 1 -18.82 -36.66 1.51
C MET A 1 -17.60 -35.77 1.22
N PHE A 2 -16.46 -36.40 0.90
CA PHE A 2 -15.11 -35.80 1.01
C PHE A 2 -14.20 -36.07 -0.21
N GLU A 3 -14.72 -36.64 -1.30
CA GLU A 3 -13.88 -37.15 -2.42
C GLU A 3 -14.17 -36.53 -3.79
N THR A 4 -15.13 -35.60 -3.92
CA THR A 4 -15.62 -35.20 -5.25
C THR A 4 -15.17 -33.82 -5.74
N ARG A 5 -14.26 -33.12 -5.04
CA ARG A 5 -13.77 -31.77 -5.45
C ARG A 5 -12.29 -31.68 -5.82
N ILE A 6 -11.48 -32.72 -5.59
CA ILE A 6 -10.04 -32.72 -5.92
C ILE A 6 -9.76 -33.15 -7.38
N LEU A 7 -10.74 -33.72 -8.08
CA LEU A 7 -10.53 -34.33 -9.41
C LEU A 7 -10.78 -33.41 -10.63
N ARG A 8 -10.88 -32.08 -10.46
CA ARG A 8 -11.04 -31.15 -11.61
C ARG A 8 -9.83 -30.25 -11.91
N THR A 9 -8.74 -30.36 -11.16
CA THR A 9 -7.52 -29.54 -11.37
C THR A 9 -6.31 -30.34 -11.87
N LEU A 10 -6.44 -31.65 -12.10
CA LEU A 10 -5.32 -32.57 -12.35
C LEU A 10 -5.33 -33.28 -13.71
N ALA A 11 -5.90 -32.68 -14.75
CA ALA A 11 -6.04 -33.34 -16.05
C ALA A 11 -5.55 -32.51 -17.25
N TRP A 12 -4.50 -31.69 -17.10
CA TRP A 12 -3.75 -31.16 -18.24
C TRP A 12 -2.25 -31.05 -17.88
N PHE A 13 -1.62 -32.17 -17.55
CA PHE A 13 -0.17 -32.33 -17.55
C PHE A 13 0.20 -33.73 -18.01
N SER A 14 1.28 -33.81 -18.80
CA SER A 14 1.83 -34.95 -19.57
C SER A 14 1.46 -34.83 -21.06
N THR A 15 2.34 -34.36 -21.94
CA THR A 15 3.54 -35.12 -22.35
C THR A 15 4.45 -34.22 -23.21
N ALA A 16 5.71 -34.05 -22.82
CA ALA A 16 6.91 -34.13 -23.69
C ALA A 16 8.13 -33.63 -22.92
N PHE A 17 8.87 -34.56 -22.32
CA PHE A 17 10.22 -34.33 -21.83
C PHE A 17 11.22 -34.53 -22.98
N SER A 18 12.30 -33.75 -22.92
CA SER A 18 13.64 -34.02 -23.46
C SER A 18 13.92 -33.64 -24.92
N LEU A 19 14.71 -32.57 -25.08
CA LEU A 19 15.97 -32.64 -25.83
C LEU A 19 16.89 -31.47 -25.45
N CYS A 20 18.08 -31.82 -24.95
CA CYS A 20 19.20 -30.91 -24.77
C CYS A 20 19.49 -30.13 -26.06
N GLY A 21 19.55 -28.81 -25.93
CA GLY A 21 20.07 -27.92 -26.96
C GLY A 21 20.66 -26.70 -26.30
N THR A 22 21.99 -26.61 -26.30
CA THR A 22 22.73 -25.38 -26.04
C THR A 22 22.35 -24.38 -27.15
N VAL A 23 21.35 -23.54 -26.91
CA VAL A 23 21.02 -22.45 -27.84
C VAL A 23 21.99 -21.32 -27.55
N ALA A 24 23.04 -21.23 -28.35
CA ALA A 24 23.83 -20.02 -28.48
C ALA A 24 22.90 -18.94 -29.06
N PHE A 25 22.46 -18.00 -28.22
CA PHE A 25 21.75 -16.80 -28.67
C PHE A 25 22.73 -15.93 -29.44
N GLY A 26 22.68 -16.02 -30.77
CA GLY A 26 23.29 -15.06 -31.67
C GLY A 26 22.69 -13.68 -31.40
N GLY A 27 23.55 -12.74 -31.01
CA GLY A 27 23.17 -11.40 -30.58
C GLY A 27 22.42 -10.63 -31.65
N THR A 28 21.16 -10.29 -31.35
CA THR A 28 20.60 -9.02 -31.81
C THR A 28 21.36 -7.88 -31.14
N PRO A 29 21.54 -6.71 -31.79
CA PRO A 29 22.19 -5.57 -31.16
C PRO A 29 21.46 -5.23 -29.86
N GLN A 30 22.14 -5.44 -28.74
CA GLN A 30 21.67 -5.12 -27.41
C GLN A 30 21.47 -3.60 -27.37
N ASP A 31 20.22 -3.14 -27.29
CA ASP A 31 19.96 -1.75 -26.92
C ASP A 31 20.68 -1.52 -25.58
N ASP A 32 21.51 -0.48 -25.47
CA ASP A 32 22.35 -0.11 -24.31
C ASP A 32 21.53 0.16 -23.00
N ARG A 33 20.28 -0.30 -22.95
CA ARG A 33 19.24 0.00 -21.97
C ARG A 33 18.80 -1.19 -21.14
N GLN A 34 19.19 -2.42 -21.50
CA GLN A 34 18.63 -3.61 -20.88
C GLN A 34 19.41 -4.01 -19.63
N VAL A 35 18.76 -3.91 -18.46
CA VAL A 35 19.25 -4.53 -17.23
C VAL A 35 19.25 -6.05 -17.42
N ASP A 36 20.38 -6.70 -17.14
CA ASP A 36 20.49 -8.16 -17.20
C ASP A 36 19.84 -8.79 -15.96
N PHE A 37 18.53 -9.00 -16.04
CA PHE A 37 17.77 -9.66 -14.97
C PHE A 37 18.14 -11.15 -14.79
N GLY A 38 18.74 -11.78 -15.80
CA GLY A 38 19.25 -13.15 -15.70
C GLY A 38 20.48 -13.20 -14.79
N GLU A 39 21.44 -12.30 -15.03
CA GLU A 39 22.61 -12.15 -14.15
C GLU A 39 22.17 -11.83 -12.71
N LEU A 40 21.25 -10.88 -12.53
CA LEU A 40 20.67 -10.53 -11.23
C LEU A 40 20.04 -11.72 -10.50
N ALA A 41 19.34 -12.60 -11.22
CA ALA A 41 18.78 -13.82 -10.64
C ALA A 41 19.88 -14.77 -10.16
N THR A 42 20.94 -14.96 -10.95
CA THR A 42 22.08 -15.81 -10.55
C THR A 42 22.84 -15.26 -9.35
N THR A 43 23.01 -13.93 -9.25
CA THR A 43 23.59 -13.27 -8.08
C THR A 43 22.74 -13.51 -6.84
N PHE A 44 21.41 -13.34 -6.94
CA PHE A 44 20.50 -13.61 -5.83
C PHE A 44 20.66 -15.04 -5.30
N ILE A 45 20.64 -16.03 -6.20
CA ILE A 45 20.76 -17.45 -5.85
C ILE A 45 22.07 -17.71 -5.11
N ALA A 46 23.19 -17.22 -5.64
CA ALA A 46 24.50 -17.38 -5.04
C ALA A 46 24.61 -16.70 -3.66
N ASP A 47 24.17 -15.44 -3.55
CA ASP A 47 24.30 -14.65 -2.32
C ASP A 47 23.39 -15.16 -1.19
N GLN A 48 22.25 -15.78 -1.53
CA GLN A 48 21.37 -16.39 -0.55
C GLN A 48 21.75 -17.85 -0.23
N GLY A 49 22.80 -18.38 -0.85
CA GLY A 49 23.26 -19.77 -0.63
C GLY A 49 22.25 -20.82 -1.10
N LEU A 50 21.47 -20.50 -2.13
CA LEU A 50 20.45 -21.37 -2.69
C LEU A 50 21.06 -22.27 -3.77
N ASP A 51 20.55 -23.50 -3.89
CA ASP A 51 20.95 -24.42 -4.95
C ASP A 51 20.06 -24.24 -6.19
N ALA A 52 20.68 -23.77 -7.28
CA ALA A 52 20.01 -23.48 -8.56
C ALA A 52 19.27 -24.70 -9.13
N GLU A 53 19.75 -25.92 -8.87
CA GLU A 53 19.12 -27.15 -9.36
C GLU A 53 17.82 -27.47 -8.60
N SER A 54 17.75 -27.15 -7.31
CA SER A 54 16.55 -27.35 -6.48
C SER A 54 15.49 -26.24 -6.61
N ILE A 55 15.89 -25.04 -7.05
CA ILE A 55 15.04 -23.84 -7.06
C ILE A 55 13.89 -23.95 -8.05
N GLY A 56 14.06 -24.69 -9.16
CA GLY A 56 12.99 -24.90 -10.14
C GLY A 56 11.76 -25.61 -9.59
N LEU A 57 11.85 -26.17 -8.37
CA LEU A 57 10.79 -26.88 -7.67
C LEU A 57 10.31 -26.15 -6.40
N ALA A 58 11.02 -25.11 -5.95
CA ALA A 58 10.72 -24.40 -4.71
C ALA A 58 9.83 -23.18 -4.96
N SER A 59 8.82 -23.00 -4.11
CA SER A 59 8.03 -21.78 -4.01
C SER A 59 8.87 -20.62 -3.44
N PHE A 60 8.45 -19.38 -3.71
CA PHE A 60 9.15 -18.22 -3.14
C PHE A 60 9.07 -18.19 -1.60
N SER A 61 8.01 -18.74 -1.02
CA SER A 61 7.84 -18.85 0.44
C SER A 61 8.88 -19.80 1.04
N GLU A 62 9.12 -20.96 0.44
CA GLU A 62 10.17 -21.90 0.86
C GLU A 62 11.58 -21.27 0.76
N VAL A 63 11.80 -20.38 -0.22
CA VAL A 63 13.05 -19.62 -0.32
C VAL A 63 13.23 -18.68 0.86
N LEU A 64 12.17 -18.02 1.33
CA LEU A 64 12.22 -17.13 2.51
C LEU A 64 12.38 -17.89 3.84
N GLU A 65 12.11 -19.18 3.87
CA GLU A 65 12.35 -20.06 5.02
C GLU A 65 13.79 -20.62 5.04
N SER A 66 14.56 -20.43 3.95
CA SER A 66 15.94 -20.88 3.87
C SER A 66 16.88 -20.12 4.83
N PRO A 67 18.06 -20.68 5.16
CA PRO A 67 19.05 -20.02 6.03
C PRO A 67 19.57 -18.66 5.52
N GLY A 68 19.37 -18.35 4.22
CA GLY A 68 19.67 -17.04 3.64
C GLY A 68 18.83 -15.91 4.23
N PHE A 69 17.72 -16.24 4.88
CA PHE A 69 16.79 -15.29 5.44
C PHE A 69 16.60 -15.47 6.94
N VAL A 70 16.22 -14.36 7.58
CA VAL A 70 15.56 -14.38 8.88
C VAL A 70 14.11 -14.00 8.70
N PHE A 71 13.25 -14.45 9.61
CA PHE A 71 11.88 -13.97 9.69
C PHE A 71 11.50 -13.63 11.12
N VAL A 72 10.48 -12.80 11.27
CA VAL A 72 9.90 -12.46 12.56
C VAL A 72 8.41 -12.25 12.43
N GLU A 73 7.64 -12.90 13.29
CA GLU A 73 6.21 -12.65 13.42
C GLU A 73 5.99 -11.49 14.39
N ILE A 74 5.36 -10.43 13.90
CA ILE A 74 5.00 -9.25 14.69
C ILE A 74 3.52 -8.95 14.48
N GLY A 75 2.68 -9.73 15.17
CA GLY A 75 1.23 -9.64 15.07
C GLY A 75 0.72 -10.16 13.72
N ILE A 76 0.13 -9.29 12.92
CA ILE A 76 -0.45 -9.68 11.62
C ILE A 76 0.60 -9.90 10.53
N PHE A 77 1.81 -9.38 10.74
CA PHE A 77 2.87 -9.41 9.73
C PHE A 77 3.89 -10.48 10.05
N THR A 78 4.26 -11.24 9.02
CA THR A 78 5.51 -12.00 9.00
C THR A 78 6.53 -11.17 8.21
N VAL A 79 7.62 -10.75 8.84
CA VAL A 79 8.63 -9.90 8.20
C VAL A 79 9.89 -10.71 7.96
N CYS A 80 10.28 -10.82 6.69
CA CYS A 80 11.50 -11.49 6.24
C CYS A 80 12.58 -10.46 5.87
N PHE A 81 13.84 -10.83 6.10
CA PHE A 81 15.01 -10.00 5.81
C PHE A 81 16.24 -10.88 5.52
N PRO A 82 17.12 -10.52 4.56
CA PRO A 82 18.30 -11.33 4.25
C PRO A 82 19.27 -11.35 5.44
N SER A 83 19.63 -12.55 5.90
CA SER A 83 20.36 -12.79 7.14
C SER A 83 21.74 -12.11 7.14
N ALA A 84 22.43 -12.15 5.99
CA ALA A 84 23.74 -11.53 5.79
C ALA A 84 23.77 -10.02 6.10
N HIS A 85 22.66 -9.31 5.84
CA HIS A 85 22.58 -7.86 5.99
C HIS A 85 22.37 -7.40 7.44
N LEU A 86 21.96 -8.29 8.35
CA LEU A 86 21.72 -7.95 9.77
C LEU A 86 22.99 -7.56 10.53
N SER A 87 24.14 -8.02 10.05
CA SER A 87 25.44 -7.72 10.66
C SER A 87 25.94 -6.30 10.34
N ASN A 88 25.32 -5.62 9.38
CA ASN A 88 25.63 -4.26 8.99
C ASN A 88 24.71 -3.26 9.70
N LYS A 89 25.31 -2.28 10.38
CA LYS A 89 24.58 -1.21 11.09
C LYS A 89 23.69 -0.38 10.15
N ASP A 90 24.15 -0.14 8.92
CA ASP A 90 23.48 0.71 7.95
C ASP A 90 22.22 0.06 7.37
N HIS A 91 22.13 -1.28 7.41
CA HIS A 91 20.92 -2.02 7.04
C HIS A 91 20.04 -2.34 8.25
N LEU A 92 20.64 -2.67 9.40
CA LEU A 92 19.90 -2.97 10.62
C LEU A 92 19.10 -1.77 11.13
N LYS A 93 19.63 -0.54 11.02
CA LYS A 93 18.93 0.66 11.50
C LYS A 93 17.61 0.91 10.72
N PRO A 94 17.60 0.98 9.37
CA PRO A 94 16.37 1.04 8.59
C PRO A 94 15.43 -0.14 8.83
N PHE A 95 15.95 -1.36 8.92
CA PHE A 95 15.13 -2.54 9.19
C PHE A 95 14.40 -2.43 10.54
N ARG A 96 15.11 -2.06 11.61
CA ARG A 96 14.52 -1.83 12.93
C ARG A 96 13.48 -0.70 12.90
N GLU A 97 13.74 0.38 12.17
CA GLU A 97 12.80 1.49 12.01
C GLU A 97 11.53 1.06 11.26
N ALA A 98 11.68 0.27 10.20
CA ALA A 98 10.58 -0.29 9.42
C ALA A 98 9.70 -1.20 10.28
N VAL A 99 10.28 -2.19 10.96
CA VAL A 99 9.56 -3.11 11.87
C VAL A 99 8.86 -2.33 12.99
N THR A 100 9.51 -1.31 13.56
CA THR A 100 8.88 -0.44 14.57
C THR A 100 7.67 0.31 14.00
N ALA A 101 7.77 0.82 12.76
CA ALA A 101 6.66 1.50 12.10
C ALA A 101 5.47 0.55 11.86
N LEU A 102 5.71 -0.72 11.54
CA LEU A 102 4.65 -1.73 11.41
C LEU A 102 3.95 -2.03 12.73
N ILE A 103 4.69 -2.10 13.84
CA ILE A 103 4.11 -2.27 15.19
C ILE A 103 3.26 -1.06 15.56
N ASP A 104 3.74 0.16 15.27
CA ASP A 104 3.00 1.39 15.53
C ASP A 104 1.72 1.48 14.68
N ALA A 105 1.80 1.12 13.40
CA ALA A 105 0.64 1.06 12.51
C ALA A 105 -0.40 0.02 12.98
N GLN A 106 0.03 -1.16 13.45
CA GLN A 106 -0.88 -2.14 14.05
C GLN A 106 -1.57 -1.62 15.29
N GLY A 107 -0.88 -0.81 16.12
CA GLY A 107 -1.50 -0.16 17.27
C GLY A 107 -2.67 0.73 16.85
N HIS A 108 -2.45 1.61 15.86
CA HIS A 108 -3.52 2.43 15.30
C HIS A 108 -4.63 1.60 14.65
N TRP A 109 -4.30 0.52 13.96
CA TRP A 109 -5.29 -0.38 13.38
C TRP A 109 -6.17 -1.05 14.45
N ILE A 110 -5.56 -1.53 15.54
CA ILE A 110 -6.29 -2.07 16.69
C ILE A 110 -7.23 -1.01 17.26
N ASP A 111 -6.73 0.21 17.46
CA ASP A 111 -7.55 1.31 17.99
C ASP A 111 -8.70 1.71 17.07
N TRP A 112 -8.61 1.51 15.74
CA TRP A 112 -9.65 1.91 14.80
C TRP A 112 -10.68 0.84 14.49
N TYR A 113 -10.31 -0.43 14.67
CA TYR A 113 -11.10 -1.56 14.18
C TYR A 113 -11.38 -2.60 15.25
N LEU A 114 -10.49 -2.75 16.23
CA LEU A 114 -10.50 -3.83 17.20
C LEU A 114 -10.70 -3.31 18.63
N ASP A 115 -11.01 -2.01 18.79
CA ASP A 115 -11.07 -1.32 20.09
C ASP A 115 -12.13 -1.91 21.04
N GLU A 116 -13.23 -2.41 20.47
CA GLU A 116 -14.33 -3.01 21.23
C GLU A 116 -14.19 -4.53 21.42
N ARG A 117 -13.11 -5.15 20.91
CA ARG A 117 -12.93 -6.61 21.02
C ARG A 117 -12.37 -7.00 22.39
N ASP A 118 -12.89 -8.10 22.93
CA ASP A 118 -12.35 -8.73 24.14
C ASP A 118 -10.84 -9.02 23.98
N GLY A 119 -10.04 -8.51 24.90
CA GLY A 119 -8.58 -8.67 24.88
C GLY A 119 -7.79 -7.53 24.23
N VAL A 120 -8.43 -6.43 23.81
CA VAL A 120 -7.75 -5.24 23.25
C VAL A 120 -6.61 -4.71 24.14
N GLU A 121 -6.83 -4.62 25.46
CA GLU A 121 -5.79 -4.14 26.40
C GLU A 121 -4.58 -5.09 26.45
N GLN A 122 -4.82 -6.39 26.36
CA GLN A 122 -3.75 -7.37 26.28
C GLN A 122 -2.99 -7.25 24.96
N ALA A 123 -3.69 -7.00 23.85
CA ALA A 123 -3.07 -6.76 22.55
C ALA A 123 -2.21 -5.48 22.57
N ARG A 124 -2.70 -4.38 23.14
CA ARG A 124 -1.92 -3.14 23.33
C ARG A 124 -0.65 -3.39 24.14
N ALA A 125 -0.75 -4.15 25.24
CA ALA A 125 0.40 -4.52 26.06
C ALA A 125 1.41 -5.40 25.29
N ASP A 126 0.93 -6.35 24.49
CA ASP A 126 1.78 -7.23 23.68
C ASP A 126 2.50 -6.45 22.56
N LEU A 127 1.84 -5.47 21.91
CA LEU A 127 2.49 -4.58 20.94
C LEU A 127 3.61 -3.76 21.59
N ASP A 128 3.39 -3.23 22.79
CA ASP A 128 4.42 -2.46 23.50
C ASP A 128 5.63 -3.34 23.89
N LYS A 129 5.40 -4.60 24.28
CA LYS A 129 6.47 -5.58 24.51
C LYS A 129 7.29 -5.82 23.24
N LEU A 130 6.65 -6.10 22.11
CA LEU A 130 7.34 -6.29 20.83
C LEU A 130 8.10 -5.02 20.40
N ARG A 131 7.49 -3.83 20.55
CA ARG A 131 8.12 -2.53 20.26
C ARG A 131 9.41 -2.35 21.06
N LYS A 132 9.36 -2.60 22.38
CA LYS A 132 10.53 -2.49 23.27
C LYS A 132 11.62 -3.48 22.88
N TRP A 133 11.25 -4.71 22.52
CA TRP A 133 12.20 -5.72 22.07
C TRP A 133 12.90 -5.33 20.76
N VAL A 134 12.15 -4.90 19.74
CA VAL A 134 12.69 -4.45 18.44
C VAL A 134 13.62 -3.25 18.62
N ARG A 135 13.26 -2.26 19.45
CA ARG A 135 14.13 -1.12 19.77
C ARG A 135 15.48 -1.55 20.38
N GLY A 136 15.49 -2.66 21.12
CA GLY A 136 16.68 -3.24 21.73
C GLY A 136 17.60 -3.99 20.77
N TRP A 137 17.23 -4.15 19.50
CA TRP A 137 18.09 -4.80 18.50
C TRP A 137 19.36 -4.00 18.26
N SER A 138 20.48 -4.72 18.21
CA SER A 138 21.82 -4.20 17.96
C SER A 138 22.60 -5.15 17.07
N VAL A 139 23.61 -4.64 16.36
CA VAL A 139 24.48 -5.46 15.49
C VAL A 139 25.08 -6.64 16.27
N GLY A 140 25.52 -6.39 17.52
CA GLY A 140 26.09 -7.45 18.37
C GLY A 140 25.11 -8.57 18.68
N ALA A 141 23.83 -8.25 18.91
CA ALA A 141 22.79 -9.25 19.13
C ALA A 141 22.46 -10.02 17.84
N MET A 142 22.47 -9.33 16.69
CA MET A 142 22.07 -9.89 15.40
C MET A 142 23.14 -10.73 14.72
N LYS A 143 24.44 -10.48 14.98
CA LYS A 143 25.56 -11.25 14.41
C LYS A 143 25.49 -12.77 14.68
N LYS A 144 24.90 -13.18 15.80
CA LYS A 144 24.75 -14.60 16.13
C LYS A 144 23.65 -15.26 15.30
N THR A 145 22.59 -14.49 15.01
CA THR A 145 21.44 -14.93 14.20
C THR A 145 21.76 -14.91 12.71
N SER A 146 22.53 -13.93 12.22
CA SER A 146 22.88 -13.78 10.81
C SER A 146 23.62 -14.98 10.22
N LEU A 147 24.21 -15.85 11.05
CA LEU A 147 24.95 -17.03 10.62
C LEU A 147 24.07 -18.26 10.37
N LYS A 148 22.83 -18.27 10.87
CA LYS A 148 21.94 -19.44 10.80
C LYS A 148 20.60 -19.17 10.11
N GLY A 149 20.24 -17.90 9.94
CA GLY A 149 18.90 -17.54 9.49
C GLY A 149 17.83 -17.87 10.54
N GLY A 150 16.58 -17.95 10.09
CA GLY A 150 15.43 -18.43 10.88
C GLY A 150 14.73 -17.37 11.75
N ASN A 151 13.97 -17.84 12.74
CA ASN A 151 13.08 -17.01 13.54
C ASN A 151 13.84 -16.06 14.50
N LEU A 152 13.63 -14.75 14.37
CA LEU A 152 14.25 -13.76 15.26
C LEU A 152 13.75 -13.87 16.71
N LEU A 153 12.50 -14.31 16.93
CA LEU A 153 11.96 -14.47 18.30
C LEU A 153 12.71 -15.55 19.09
N GLU A 154 13.23 -16.57 18.41
CA GLU A 154 13.96 -17.68 19.01
C GLU A 154 15.46 -17.40 19.13
N SER A 155 16.00 -16.55 18.27
CA SER A 155 17.44 -16.34 18.18
C SER A 155 17.91 -15.06 18.90
N VAL A 156 17.09 -14.00 18.96
CA VAL A 156 17.47 -12.70 19.53
C VAL A 156 16.88 -12.54 20.93
N LYS A 157 17.60 -13.05 21.94
CA LYS A 157 17.18 -13.10 23.35
C LYS A 157 15.85 -13.88 23.49
N PRO A 158 15.86 -15.20 23.26
CA PRO A 158 14.66 -16.03 23.35
C PRO A 158 13.98 -15.83 24.70
N LYS A 159 12.73 -15.40 24.64
CA LYS A 159 11.84 -15.30 25.80
C LYS A 159 10.50 -15.84 25.38
N GLU A 160 10.04 -16.89 26.04
CA GLU A 160 8.73 -17.51 25.81
C GLU A 160 7.59 -16.48 25.87
N GLU A 161 7.72 -15.47 26.74
CA GLU A 161 6.81 -14.34 26.84
C GLU A 161 6.65 -13.54 25.54
N LEU A 162 7.73 -13.34 24.77
CA LEU A 162 7.69 -12.61 23.50
C LEU A 162 7.03 -13.45 22.40
N SER A 163 7.37 -14.73 22.32
CA SER A 163 6.73 -15.65 21.36
C SER A 163 5.23 -15.77 21.65
N SER A 164 4.85 -15.86 22.93
CA SER A 164 3.45 -15.87 23.35
C SER A 164 2.73 -14.56 23.06
N ALA A 165 3.40 -13.41 23.22
CA ALA A 165 2.85 -12.10 22.86
C ALA A 165 2.61 -11.98 21.34
N ALA A 166 3.57 -12.42 20.52
CA ALA A 166 3.42 -12.44 19.07
C ALA A 166 2.25 -13.35 18.63
N ALA A 167 2.17 -14.57 19.19
CA ALA A 167 1.10 -15.52 18.89
C ALA A 167 -0.29 -14.99 19.30
N ARG A 168 -0.42 -14.40 20.49
CA ARG A 168 -1.68 -13.77 20.93
C ARG A 168 -2.09 -12.63 20.01
N LEU A 169 -1.14 -11.78 19.60
CA LEU A 169 -1.42 -10.70 18.65
C LEU A 169 -1.85 -11.20 17.28
N ARG A 170 -1.18 -12.22 16.75
CA ARG A 170 -1.57 -12.85 15.48
C ARG A 170 -2.99 -13.39 15.56
N LYS A 171 -3.35 -14.05 16.65
CA LYS A 171 -4.73 -14.54 16.87
C LYS A 171 -5.76 -13.41 17.01
N PHE A 172 -5.38 -12.29 17.64
CA PHE A 172 -6.28 -11.17 17.91
C PHE A 172 -6.57 -10.32 16.67
N ALA A 173 -5.53 -9.97 15.91
CA ALA A 173 -5.59 -9.01 14.81
C ALA A 173 -5.36 -9.62 13.42
N GLY A 174 -4.78 -10.81 13.34
CA GLY A 174 -4.42 -11.47 12.10
C GLY A 174 -5.59 -12.20 11.44
N PRO A 175 -5.35 -12.78 10.25
CA PRO A 175 -6.36 -13.57 9.57
C PRO A 175 -6.72 -14.83 10.36
N THR A 176 -7.98 -15.25 10.28
CA THR A 176 -8.44 -16.54 10.82
C THR A 176 -7.85 -17.70 10.04
N GLU A 177 -7.87 -18.92 10.61
CA GLU A 177 -7.43 -20.12 9.88
C GLU A 177 -8.22 -20.35 8.59
N GLU A 178 -9.52 -20.04 8.60
CA GLU A 178 -10.37 -20.09 7.40
C GLU A 178 -9.88 -19.10 6.33
N GLN A 179 -9.57 -17.85 6.72
CA GLN A 179 -9.02 -16.85 5.81
C GLN A 179 -7.66 -17.27 5.27
N LEU A 180 -6.78 -17.80 6.12
CA LEU A 180 -5.47 -18.31 5.68
C LEU A 180 -5.61 -19.46 4.69
N PHE A 181 -6.56 -20.38 4.94
CA PHE A 181 -6.85 -21.49 4.04
C PHE A 181 -7.35 -21.01 2.68
N GLU A 182 -8.29 -20.05 2.64
CA GLU A 182 -8.80 -19.48 1.39
C GLU A 182 -7.74 -18.71 0.61
N LEU A 183 -6.83 -18.04 1.31
CA LEU A 183 -5.84 -17.15 0.71
C LEU A 183 -4.52 -17.85 0.38
N GLY A 184 -4.32 -19.10 0.80
CA GLY A 184 -3.11 -19.86 0.48
C GLY A 184 -1.92 -19.60 1.42
N GLY A 185 -2.16 -19.29 2.69
CA GLY A 185 -1.17 -19.40 3.78
C GLY A 185 -0.24 -18.19 4.00
N ASP A 186 0.25 -17.52 2.94
CA ASP A 186 1.32 -16.49 3.06
C ASP A 186 0.83 -15.05 3.28
N VAL A 187 -0.33 -14.91 3.91
CA VAL A 187 -1.00 -13.62 4.09
C VAL A 187 -0.23 -12.77 5.10
N GLY A 188 0.09 -11.53 4.71
CA GLY A 188 0.79 -10.58 5.58
C GLY A 188 2.32 -10.74 5.58
N THR A 189 2.87 -11.62 4.72
CA THR A 189 4.31 -11.78 4.57
C THR A 189 4.93 -10.60 3.82
N ILE A 190 6.00 -10.02 4.39
CA ILE A 190 6.73 -8.87 3.84
C ILE A 190 8.21 -9.23 3.76
N LEU A 191 8.79 -9.19 2.56
CA LEU A 191 10.24 -9.19 2.39
C LEU A 191 10.75 -7.75 2.33
N PHE A 192 11.51 -7.34 3.35
CA PHE A 192 12.23 -6.07 3.27
C PHE A 192 13.55 -6.25 2.51
N ALA A 193 13.65 -5.59 1.36
CA ALA A 193 14.88 -5.54 0.58
C ALA A 193 15.79 -4.41 1.11
N PRO A 194 16.96 -4.71 1.73
CA PRO A 194 17.78 -3.71 2.40
C PRO A 194 18.41 -2.69 1.44
N THR A 195 18.68 -3.10 0.21
CA THR A 195 19.32 -2.26 -0.80
C THR A 195 18.52 -2.24 -2.09
N ARG A 196 18.76 -1.22 -2.92
CA ARG A 196 18.15 -1.17 -4.26
C ARG A 196 18.60 -2.34 -5.14
N GLN A 197 19.86 -2.75 -5.00
CA GLN A 197 20.42 -3.89 -5.70
C GLN A 197 19.70 -5.20 -5.32
N PHE A 198 19.60 -5.50 -4.02
CA PHE A 198 18.90 -6.70 -3.53
C PHE A 198 17.44 -6.76 -4.01
N PHE A 199 16.77 -5.61 -4.07
CA PHE A 199 15.42 -5.54 -4.62
C PHE A 199 15.36 -5.96 -6.10
N LEU A 200 16.28 -5.47 -6.94
CA LEU A 200 16.32 -5.83 -8.35
C LEU A 200 16.78 -7.28 -8.58
N GLU A 201 17.71 -7.76 -7.77
CA GLU A 201 18.10 -9.18 -7.69
C GLU A 201 16.90 -10.07 -7.38
N THR A 202 16.08 -9.67 -6.40
CA THR A 202 14.83 -10.37 -6.08
C THR A 202 13.87 -10.37 -7.28
N LEU A 203 13.70 -9.26 -8.00
CA LEU A 203 12.86 -9.24 -9.21
C LEU A 203 13.42 -10.13 -10.33
N GLY A 204 14.75 -10.16 -10.48
CA GLY A 204 15.45 -11.10 -11.36
C GLY A 204 15.08 -12.54 -11.00
N PHE A 205 15.24 -12.90 -9.74
CA PHE A 205 14.88 -14.22 -9.21
C PHE A 205 13.41 -14.57 -9.42
N LEU A 206 12.46 -13.65 -9.18
CA LEU A 206 11.04 -13.91 -9.40
C LEU A 206 10.72 -14.26 -10.85
N GLY A 207 11.26 -13.52 -11.82
CA GLY A 207 11.09 -13.87 -13.22
C GLY A 207 11.89 -15.11 -13.66
N TRP A 208 12.84 -15.58 -12.83
CA TRP A 208 13.51 -16.86 -13.03
C TRP A 208 12.60 -18.03 -12.65
N ILE A 209 11.96 -17.97 -11.47
CA ILE A 209 11.11 -19.06 -10.94
C ILE A 209 9.70 -19.06 -11.52
N ASP A 210 9.20 -17.92 -12.00
CA ASP A 210 7.87 -17.79 -12.58
C ASP A 210 7.97 -17.30 -14.04
N LEU A 211 8.00 -18.26 -14.96
CA LEU A 211 8.12 -18.00 -16.40
C LEU A 211 6.93 -17.20 -16.94
N ASP A 212 5.72 -17.44 -16.41
CA ASP A 212 4.49 -16.79 -16.84
C ASP A 212 4.47 -15.30 -16.48
N ARG A 213 5.11 -14.94 -15.35
CA ARG A 213 5.26 -13.54 -14.92
C ARG A 213 6.63 -12.94 -15.24
N ARG A 214 7.51 -13.65 -15.94
CA ARG A 214 8.87 -13.17 -16.26
C ARG A 214 8.86 -11.80 -16.92
N GLU A 215 8.10 -11.62 -17.99
CA GLU A 215 8.04 -10.35 -18.73
C GLU A 215 7.55 -9.16 -17.88
N PHE A 216 6.80 -9.46 -16.83
CA PHE A 216 6.30 -8.44 -15.90
C PHE A 216 7.42 -7.90 -15.00
N TYR A 217 8.32 -8.77 -14.54
CA TYR A 217 9.46 -8.43 -13.70
C TYR A 217 10.68 -7.99 -14.52
N TRP A 218 10.96 -8.65 -15.64
CA TRP A 218 12.15 -8.46 -16.47
C TRP A 218 11.92 -7.43 -17.58
N ARG A 219 11.76 -6.17 -17.16
CA ARG A 219 11.62 -5.03 -18.08
C ARG A 219 12.31 -3.80 -17.52
N ASP A 220 12.78 -2.91 -18.37
CA ASP A 220 13.56 -1.73 -17.94
C ASP A 220 12.80 -0.88 -16.93
N GLN A 221 11.47 -0.76 -17.06
CA GLN A 221 10.66 0.02 -16.13
C GLN A 221 10.66 -0.55 -14.71
N SER A 222 11.15 -1.78 -14.51
CA SER A 222 11.34 -2.37 -13.19
C SER A 222 12.38 -1.65 -12.35
N VAL A 223 13.32 -0.96 -12.99
CA VAL A 223 14.29 -0.07 -12.33
C VAL A 223 13.61 1.10 -11.63
N GLY A 224 12.39 1.49 -12.03
CA GLY A 224 11.60 2.52 -11.36
C GLY A 224 10.57 1.99 -10.35
N ILE A 225 10.43 0.68 -10.18
CA ILE A 225 9.43 0.09 -9.29
C ILE A 225 9.83 0.33 -7.83
N THR A 226 8.82 0.62 -7.02
CA THR A 226 9.00 1.00 -5.61
C THR A 226 8.46 -0.03 -4.62
N ALA A 227 7.74 -1.05 -5.08
CA ALA A 227 7.43 -2.28 -4.35
C ALA A 227 6.88 -3.30 -5.36
N ALA A 228 6.98 -4.59 -5.05
CA ALA A 228 6.46 -5.65 -5.89
C ALA A 228 5.68 -6.67 -5.06
N TRP A 229 4.77 -7.36 -5.72
CA TRP A 229 4.05 -8.49 -5.14
C TRP A 229 4.45 -9.76 -5.87
N TYR A 230 4.57 -10.84 -5.11
CA TYR A 230 4.57 -12.20 -5.60
C TYR A 230 3.54 -12.97 -4.78
N ASP A 231 2.39 -13.27 -5.40
CA ASP A 231 1.20 -13.81 -4.73
C ASP A 231 0.75 -12.96 -3.52
N TRP A 232 0.98 -13.44 -2.30
CA TRP A 232 0.68 -12.75 -1.04
C TRP A 232 1.90 -12.14 -0.35
N ILE A 233 3.10 -12.37 -0.88
CA ILE A 233 4.34 -11.81 -0.37
C ILE A 233 4.55 -10.41 -0.95
N HIS A 234 4.70 -9.43 -0.05
CA HIS A 234 4.99 -8.06 -0.42
C HIS A 234 6.50 -7.77 -0.31
N ILE A 235 7.12 -7.42 -1.43
CA ILE A 235 8.54 -7.09 -1.50
C ILE A 235 8.69 -5.57 -1.43
N VAL A 236 9.30 -5.09 -0.34
CA VAL A 236 9.33 -3.67 0.03
C VAL A 236 10.80 -3.20 0.18
N PRO A 237 11.34 -2.43 -0.78
CA PRO A 237 12.71 -1.91 -0.67
C PRO A 237 12.85 -0.79 0.37
N LEU A 238 13.84 -0.93 1.26
CA LEU A 238 14.20 0.08 2.27
C LEU A 238 15.03 1.24 1.70
N GLU A 239 15.38 1.16 0.42
CA GLU A 239 15.97 2.25 -0.36
C GLU A 239 15.07 2.59 -1.55
N ALA A 240 14.91 3.89 -1.83
CA ALA A 240 14.22 4.35 -3.03
C ALA A 240 15.15 4.27 -4.25
N ALA A 241 14.58 4.06 -5.44
CA ALA A 241 15.29 4.34 -6.67
C ALA A 241 15.62 5.84 -6.74
N LYS A 242 16.85 6.18 -7.16
CA LYS A 242 17.25 7.57 -7.38
C LYS A 242 16.49 8.15 -8.57
N TRP A 243 15.89 9.33 -8.40
CA TRP A 243 15.12 10.01 -9.45
C TRP A 243 15.86 11.24 -10.01
N PRO A 244 15.77 11.51 -11.34
CA PRO A 244 15.13 10.68 -12.37
C PRO A 244 15.85 9.33 -12.53
N VAL A 245 15.09 8.28 -12.86
CA VAL A 245 15.62 6.92 -13.02
C VAL A 245 16.63 6.91 -14.18
N ASP A 246 17.85 6.49 -13.87
CA ASP A 246 18.91 6.26 -14.86
C ASP A 246 19.05 4.74 -15.07
N TYR A 247 18.57 4.24 -16.21
CA TYR A 247 18.63 2.82 -16.54
C TYR A 247 20.06 2.29 -16.69
N LYS A 248 21.05 3.18 -16.91
CA LYS A 248 22.47 2.81 -16.93
C LYS A 248 23.07 2.68 -15.53
N LYS A 249 22.34 3.13 -14.50
CA LYS A 249 22.72 3.03 -13.08
C LYS A 249 21.56 2.45 -12.28
N PRO A 250 21.15 1.20 -12.56
CA PRO A 250 19.90 0.64 -12.03
C PRO A 250 19.90 0.49 -10.50
N PHE A 251 21.08 0.41 -9.88
CA PHE A 251 21.26 0.30 -8.44
C PHE A 251 21.37 1.67 -7.73
N ALA A 252 21.30 2.78 -8.46
CA ALA A 252 21.37 4.10 -7.85
C ALA A 252 20.20 4.28 -6.87
N ALA A 253 20.55 4.44 -5.60
CA ALA A 253 19.62 4.49 -4.50
C ALA A 253 19.56 5.88 -3.84
N ALA A 254 18.45 6.13 -3.16
CA ALA A 254 18.22 7.26 -2.29
C ALA A 254 17.61 6.77 -0.97
N SER A 255 17.97 7.40 0.15
CA SER A 255 17.30 7.11 1.41
C SER A 255 15.87 7.60 1.36
N HIS A 256 14.89 6.80 1.81
CA HIS A 256 13.52 7.28 2.00
C HIS A 256 13.45 8.47 2.97
N SER A 257 14.44 8.59 3.87
CA SER A 257 14.55 9.69 4.83
C SER A 257 15.44 10.85 4.35
N GLU A 258 15.91 10.85 3.10
CA GLU A 258 16.76 11.92 2.54
C GLU A 258 16.07 13.29 2.61
N ARG A 259 14.73 13.33 2.46
CA ARG A 259 13.95 14.57 2.44
C ARG A 259 13.31 14.92 3.77
N HIS A 260 12.81 13.91 4.47
CA HIS A 260 12.12 14.09 5.73
C HIS A 260 12.49 12.96 6.67
N ARG A 261 12.74 13.29 7.94
CA ARG A 261 13.19 12.33 8.95
C ARG A 261 12.26 11.11 9.14
N THR A 262 10.97 11.27 8.84
CA THR A 262 9.96 10.20 8.95
C THR A 262 9.66 9.51 7.61
N GLY A 263 10.40 9.81 6.55
CA GLY A 263 10.11 9.32 5.19
C GLY A 263 10.10 7.80 5.07
N LEU A 264 11.06 7.11 5.71
CA LEU A 264 11.05 5.64 5.77
C LEU A 264 9.79 5.10 6.46
N ARG A 265 9.41 5.68 7.61
CA ARG A 265 8.18 5.28 8.32
C ARG A 265 6.94 5.48 7.46
N GLN A 266 6.84 6.61 6.77
CA GLN A 266 5.72 6.87 5.86
C GLN A 266 5.65 5.80 4.77
N TYR A 267 6.76 5.59 4.07
CA TYR A 267 6.85 4.62 2.99
C TYR A 267 6.51 3.19 3.43
N VAL A 268 7.08 2.73 4.55
CA VAL A 268 6.83 1.39 5.08
C VAL A 268 5.36 1.20 5.46
N VAL A 269 4.77 2.18 6.15
CA VAL A 269 3.35 2.10 6.56
C VAL A 269 2.43 2.15 5.36
N ASP A 270 2.74 2.95 4.34
CA ASP A 270 1.98 2.97 3.08
C ASP A 270 2.03 1.58 2.41
N ARG A 271 3.23 1.01 2.22
CA ARG A 271 3.36 -0.27 1.50
C ARG A 271 2.81 -1.43 2.28
N CYS A 272 3.27 -1.62 3.50
CA CYS A 272 2.87 -2.75 4.31
C CYS A 272 1.43 -2.60 4.84
N GLY A 273 0.93 -1.37 4.99
CA GLY A 273 -0.49 -1.11 5.25
C GLY A 273 -1.39 -1.66 4.15
N ALA A 274 -0.94 -1.69 2.89
CA ALA A 274 -1.68 -2.38 1.83
C ALA A 274 -1.82 -3.88 2.08
N SER A 275 -0.82 -4.55 2.69
CA SER A 275 -0.92 -5.97 3.06
C SER A 275 -1.95 -6.20 4.15
N LEU A 276 -1.98 -5.32 5.15
CA LEU A 276 -2.99 -5.32 6.21
C LEU A 276 -4.40 -5.16 5.65
N LEU A 277 -4.60 -4.14 4.80
CA LEU A 277 -5.92 -3.83 4.23
C LEU A 277 -6.37 -4.91 3.24
N ARG A 278 -5.47 -5.42 2.39
CA ARG A 278 -5.77 -6.53 1.48
C ARG A 278 -6.17 -7.80 2.24
N THR A 279 -5.62 -8.02 3.43
CA THR A 279 -5.99 -9.14 4.31
C THR A 279 -7.36 -8.92 4.93
N ALA A 280 -7.62 -7.71 5.45
CA ALA A 280 -8.90 -7.37 6.05
C ALA A 280 -10.05 -7.45 5.02
N PHE A 281 -9.85 -6.87 3.84
CA PHE A 281 -10.89 -6.68 2.82
C PHE A 281 -10.77 -7.67 1.64
N TYR A 282 -10.12 -8.82 1.80
CA TYR A 282 -9.78 -9.71 0.67
C TYR A 282 -10.97 -10.19 -0.19
N ARG A 283 -12.20 -10.17 0.34
CA ARG A 283 -13.44 -10.57 -0.34
C ARG A 283 -14.16 -9.41 -1.06
N THR A 284 -13.72 -8.18 -0.90
CA THR A 284 -14.43 -6.97 -1.38
C THR A 284 -13.49 -5.99 -2.07
N ASP A 285 -13.92 -5.36 -3.17
CA ASP A 285 -13.15 -4.26 -3.78
C ASP A 285 -13.56 -2.94 -3.12
N PHE A 286 -12.80 -2.56 -2.08
CA PHE A 286 -12.93 -1.27 -1.42
C PHE A 286 -11.71 -0.39 -1.66
N SER A 287 -11.12 -0.47 -2.85
CA SER A 287 -9.89 0.25 -3.23
C SER A 287 -9.85 1.73 -2.85
N VAL A 288 -10.97 2.45 -2.95
CA VAL A 288 -11.09 3.86 -2.52
C VAL A 288 -11.00 4.04 -1.01
N PHE A 289 -11.70 3.20 -0.26
CA PHE A 289 -11.69 3.21 1.20
C PHE A 289 -10.35 2.73 1.74
N GLU A 290 -9.80 1.65 1.19
CA GLU A 290 -8.47 1.13 1.51
C GLU A 290 -7.38 2.19 1.28
N SER A 291 -7.39 2.86 0.13
CA SER A 291 -6.43 3.95 -0.15
C SER A 291 -6.51 5.09 0.87
N ALA A 292 -7.73 5.44 1.32
CA ALA A 292 -7.93 6.46 2.34
C ALA A 292 -7.46 6.01 3.73
N LEU A 293 -7.81 4.79 4.13
CA LEU A 293 -7.37 4.17 5.37
C LEU A 293 -5.85 4.09 5.44
N ARG A 294 -5.20 3.68 4.34
CA ARG A 294 -3.75 3.62 4.21
C ARG A 294 -3.11 4.99 4.41
N THR A 295 -3.64 6.02 3.76
CA THR A 295 -3.18 7.41 3.93
C THR A 295 -3.33 7.86 5.38
N ASN A 296 -4.50 7.61 5.99
CA ASN A 296 -4.75 7.94 7.39
C ASN A 296 -3.80 7.18 8.33
N LEU A 297 -3.49 5.91 8.04
CA LEU A 297 -2.58 5.08 8.83
C LEU A 297 -1.15 5.62 8.80
N VAL A 298 -0.69 6.07 7.63
CA VAL A 298 0.58 6.79 7.47
C VAL A 298 0.60 8.04 8.32
N ILE A 299 -0.44 8.88 8.25
CA ILE A 299 -0.54 10.12 9.02
C ILE A 299 -0.53 9.82 10.52
N ALA A 300 -1.29 8.83 10.99
CA ALA A 300 -1.31 8.46 12.41
C ALA A 300 0.07 7.98 12.90
N THR A 301 0.75 7.16 12.09
CA THR A 301 2.02 6.53 12.49
C THR A 301 3.24 7.45 12.35
N ALA A 302 3.23 8.36 11.37
CA ALA A 302 4.36 9.21 11.00
C ALA A 302 4.11 10.72 11.19
N GLY A 303 2.89 11.10 11.60
CA GLY A 303 2.42 12.47 11.80
C GLY A 303 2.06 13.22 10.51
N ARG A 304 2.30 12.63 9.35
CA ARG A 304 2.07 13.21 8.01
C ARG A 304 2.25 12.17 6.90
N ASP A 305 1.73 12.46 5.72
CA ASP A 305 1.94 11.70 4.48
C ASP A 305 2.43 12.60 3.33
N ASP A 306 3.75 12.66 3.15
CA ASP A 306 4.45 13.34 2.07
C ASP A 306 4.83 12.38 0.92
N LEU A 307 4.29 11.16 0.91
CA LEU A 307 4.47 10.29 -0.25
C LEU A 307 3.71 10.87 -1.46
N TYR A 308 4.23 10.62 -2.65
CA TYR A 308 3.54 10.99 -3.88
C TYR A 308 2.74 9.80 -4.36
N LEU A 309 1.41 9.91 -4.40
CA LEU A 309 0.59 8.93 -5.08
C LEU A 309 0.82 9.11 -6.59
N SER A 310 1.48 8.14 -7.20
CA SER A 310 1.23 7.86 -8.60
C SER A 310 0.99 6.37 -8.73
N ASP A 311 -0.25 5.94 -8.52
CA ASP A 311 -0.65 4.58 -8.93
C ASP A 311 -0.47 4.38 -10.45
N TRP A 312 -0.26 5.47 -11.21
CA TRP A 312 -0.26 5.46 -12.68
C TRP A 312 0.87 6.27 -13.35
N GLY A 313 1.98 6.53 -12.64
CA GLY A 313 3.19 7.07 -13.28
C GLY A 313 3.08 8.51 -13.80
N LEU A 314 2.86 9.48 -12.91
CA LEU A 314 2.97 10.89 -13.27
C LEU A 314 4.43 11.33 -13.42
N SER A 315 4.85 11.57 -14.66
CA SER A 315 6.05 12.32 -15.01
C SER A 315 5.82 13.82 -14.77
N PHE A 316 6.31 14.38 -13.66
CA PHE A 316 6.67 15.79 -13.66
C PHE A 316 8.01 15.91 -14.39
N GLY A 317 7.92 16.21 -15.68
CA GLY A 317 9.03 16.26 -16.61
C GLY A 317 8.54 15.91 -18.00
N LYS A 318 8.90 16.72 -19.00
CA LYS A 318 8.61 16.47 -20.43
C LYS A 318 9.15 15.09 -20.83
N GLY A 319 8.30 14.08 -20.79
CA GLY A 319 8.68 12.70 -21.07
C GLY A 319 7.42 11.85 -21.16
N GLY A 320 6.89 11.78 -22.38
CA GLY A 320 5.63 11.12 -22.70
C GLY A 320 5.66 9.62 -22.46
N ALA A 321 4.61 9.13 -21.83
CA ALA A 321 3.98 7.85 -22.15
C ALA A 321 2.54 7.95 -21.62
N SER A 322 1.60 8.25 -22.53
CA SER A 322 0.17 8.17 -22.26
C SER A 322 -0.27 6.71 -22.25
N ARG A 323 -1.12 6.32 -21.30
CA ARG A 323 -2.18 5.31 -21.47
C ARG A 323 -3.36 5.59 -20.51
N PRO A 324 -4.59 5.17 -20.87
CA PRO A 324 -5.83 5.74 -20.36
C PRO A 324 -6.26 5.09 -19.04
N GLY A 325 -6.81 5.91 -18.15
CA GLY A 325 -7.34 5.50 -16.86
C GLY A 325 -7.82 6.75 -16.12
N THR A 326 -8.91 7.34 -16.60
CA THR A 326 -9.52 8.49 -15.94
C THR A 326 -10.09 8.01 -14.61
N SER A 327 -9.51 8.47 -13.49
CA SER A 327 -10.01 8.21 -12.14
C SER A 327 -11.46 8.70 -12.00
N LYS A 328 -12.42 7.81 -12.24
CA LYS A 328 -13.79 7.93 -11.76
C LYS A 328 -13.76 7.45 -10.30
N PHE A 329 -14.22 8.27 -9.38
CA PHE A 329 -14.41 7.81 -8.01
C PHE A 329 -15.44 6.67 -8.00
N ILE A 330 -15.02 5.48 -7.55
CA ILE A 330 -15.80 4.23 -7.32
C ILE A 330 -16.67 3.76 -8.51
N PRO A 331 -16.41 2.59 -9.13
CA PRO A 331 -17.44 1.85 -9.90
C PRO A 331 -18.48 1.24 -8.96
N ALA A 332 -19.77 1.27 -9.33
CA ALA A 332 -20.87 0.73 -8.53
C ALA A 332 -21.08 -0.78 -8.76
N THR A 333 -20.28 -1.39 -9.62
CA THR A 333 -20.44 -2.78 -10.04
C THR A 333 -19.27 -3.59 -9.49
N GLY A 334 -19.56 -4.38 -8.45
CA GLY A 334 -18.65 -5.28 -7.76
C GLY A 334 -18.22 -6.47 -8.62
N LEU A 335 -17.47 -6.22 -9.69
CA LEU A 335 -16.74 -7.30 -10.33
C LEU A 335 -15.50 -7.60 -9.50
N PRO A 336 -15.33 -8.83 -9.00
CA PRO A 336 -14.10 -9.23 -8.32
C PRO A 336 -12.97 -9.16 -9.35
N GLY A 337 -12.17 -8.10 -9.25
CA GLY A 337 -10.93 -8.02 -10.00
C GLY A 337 -10.04 -9.14 -9.49
N LYS A 338 -9.73 -10.12 -10.36
CA LYS A 338 -8.56 -10.98 -10.19
C LYS A 338 -7.43 -10.08 -9.70
N ALA A 339 -6.87 -10.38 -8.52
CA ALA A 339 -5.73 -9.66 -7.99
C ALA A 339 -4.65 -9.63 -9.07
N SER A 340 -4.61 -8.53 -9.83
CA SER A 340 -3.60 -8.37 -10.84
C SER A 340 -2.30 -8.22 -10.07
N ALA A 341 -1.33 -9.09 -10.36
CA ALA A 341 0.05 -8.90 -9.98
C ALA A 341 0.38 -7.44 -10.34
N GLY A 342 0.45 -6.59 -9.32
CA GLY A 342 0.44 -5.14 -9.47
C GLY A 342 1.75 -4.59 -8.96
N LEU A 343 2.41 -3.74 -9.74
CA LEU A 343 3.61 -3.05 -9.29
C LEU A 343 3.21 -1.74 -8.65
N GLY A 344 3.44 -1.62 -7.35
CA GLY A 344 3.22 -0.37 -6.63
C GLY A 344 4.23 0.68 -7.10
N ARG A 345 3.74 1.82 -7.62
CA ARG A 345 4.55 2.97 -8.05
C ARG A 345 4.38 4.29 -7.27
N PRO A 346 4.16 4.33 -5.94
CA PRO A 346 4.34 5.58 -5.21
C PRO A 346 5.79 6.07 -5.30
N ARG A 347 5.96 7.32 -5.74
CA ARG A 347 7.29 7.95 -5.85
C ARG A 347 7.63 8.59 -4.51
N ALA A 348 8.91 8.54 -4.13
CA ALA A 348 9.43 9.56 -3.23
C ALA A 348 9.15 10.94 -3.88
N ALA A 349 8.73 11.92 -3.07
CA ALA A 349 8.26 13.22 -3.53
C ALA A 349 9.10 13.76 -4.71
N LEU A 350 8.51 14.46 -5.66
CA LEU A 350 9.29 15.20 -6.66
C LEU A 350 9.96 16.40 -6.00
N ARG A 351 11.13 16.84 -6.49
CA ARG A 351 11.66 18.16 -6.14
C ARG A 351 10.68 19.18 -6.74
N VAL A 352 9.71 19.61 -5.94
CA VAL A 352 9.06 20.89 -6.20
C VAL A 352 9.94 21.89 -5.48
N SER A 353 10.49 22.87 -6.19
CA SER A 353 11.15 24.01 -5.57
C SER A 353 10.21 24.58 -4.50
N SER A 354 10.77 25.09 -3.39
CA SER A 354 10.04 25.57 -2.22
C SER A 354 9.00 26.67 -2.48
N GLU A 355 8.89 27.15 -3.71
CA GLU A 355 8.06 28.28 -4.11
C GLU A 355 6.68 27.87 -4.66
N GLU A 356 6.44 26.60 -5.03
CA GLU A 356 5.17 26.16 -5.64
C GLU A 356 4.62 24.81 -5.10
N ILE A 357 4.68 24.57 -3.78
CA ILE A 357 4.03 23.38 -3.21
C ILE A 357 2.51 23.44 -3.48
N PRO A 358 1.91 22.44 -4.17
CA PRO A 358 0.47 22.42 -4.44
C PRO A 358 -0.35 22.52 -3.16
N LEU A 359 -1.55 23.13 -3.24
CA LEU A 359 -2.40 23.39 -2.07
C LEU A 359 -2.59 22.13 -1.21
N TRP A 360 -2.88 21.00 -1.85
CA TRP A 360 -3.16 19.71 -1.22
C TRP A 360 -1.96 19.10 -0.50
N ARG A 361 -0.74 19.59 -0.77
CA ARG A 361 0.51 19.10 -0.19
C ARG A 361 1.12 20.04 0.85
N LYS A 362 0.55 21.23 1.07
CA LYS A 362 1.15 22.30 1.89
C LYS A 362 1.61 21.82 3.28
N ASP A 363 0.82 20.96 3.94
CA ASP A 363 1.14 20.41 5.27
C ASP A 363 1.36 18.89 5.26
N ALA A 364 1.36 18.27 4.07
CA ALA A 364 1.44 16.82 3.87
C ALA A 364 0.42 16.04 4.74
N GLY A 365 -0.80 16.56 4.85
CA GLY A 365 -1.89 15.86 5.54
C GLY A 365 -1.72 15.71 7.05
N ALA A 366 -0.88 16.51 7.71
CA ALA A 366 -0.68 16.42 9.17
C ALA A 366 -1.97 16.56 10.00
N ASP A 367 -3.02 17.12 9.42
CA ASP A 367 -4.38 17.26 9.96
C ASP A 367 -5.41 16.47 9.15
N ASN A 368 -4.99 15.35 8.53
CA ASN A 368 -5.81 14.56 7.61
C ASN A 368 -6.39 15.41 6.46
N PHE A 369 -5.67 16.46 6.05
CA PHE A 369 -6.01 17.38 4.95
C PHE A 369 -7.21 18.30 5.20
N VAL A 370 -7.78 18.33 6.40
CA VAL A 370 -9.00 19.08 6.71
C VAL A 370 -8.85 20.58 6.39
N LYS A 371 -7.78 21.23 6.87
CA LYS A 371 -7.56 22.68 6.66
C LYS A 371 -7.33 23.02 5.19
N VAL A 372 -6.57 22.20 4.46
CA VAL A 372 -6.31 22.45 3.04
C VAL A 372 -7.55 22.24 2.18
N LEU A 373 -8.42 21.29 2.54
CA LEU A 373 -9.72 21.11 1.91
C LEU A 373 -10.66 22.28 2.18
N GLY A 374 -10.78 22.77 3.41
CA GLY A 374 -11.59 23.97 3.71
C GLY A 374 -11.12 25.20 2.91
N LYS A 375 -9.79 25.40 2.82
CA LYS A 375 -9.22 26.46 1.95
C LYS A 375 -9.51 26.22 0.47
N GLY A 376 -9.38 24.98 0.00
CA GLY A 376 -9.69 24.57 -1.37
C GLY A 376 -11.15 24.80 -1.75
N GLN A 377 -12.07 24.49 -0.84
CA GLN A 377 -13.51 24.69 -0.98
C GLN A 377 -13.86 26.19 -1.04
N LYS A 378 -13.30 27.01 -0.14
CA LYS A 378 -13.49 28.47 -0.17
C LYS A 378 -13.01 29.10 -1.49
N ASN A 379 -11.86 28.66 -1.98
CA ASN A 379 -11.33 29.09 -3.27
C ASN A 379 -12.21 28.63 -4.44
N GLY A 380 -12.68 27.38 -4.38
CA GLY A 380 -13.56 26.80 -5.38
C GLY A 380 -14.91 27.51 -5.46
N ALA A 381 -15.55 27.78 -4.32
CA ALA A 381 -16.77 28.58 -4.22
C ALA A 381 -16.61 29.96 -4.84
N SER A 382 -15.50 30.63 -4.57
CA SER A 382 -15.18 31.95 -5.13
C SER A 382 -14.97 31.92 -6.64
N LEU A 383 -14.34 30.86 -7.16
CA LEU A 383 -14.14 30.65 -8.59
C LEU A 383 -15.45 30.29 -9.29
N ALA A 384 -16.30 29.47 -8.68
CA ALA A 384 -17.60 29.08 -9.20
C ALA A 384 -18.54 30.28 -9.35
N ALA A 385 -18.59 31.15 -8.34
CA ALA A 385 -19.39 32.38 -8.38
C ALA A 385 -19.03 33.34 -9.54
N LYS A 386 -17.79 33.27 -10.04
CA LYS A 386 -17.33 34.06 -11.21
C LYS A 386 -17.79 33.46 -12.54
N ARG A 387 -18.15 32.17 -12.60
CA ARG A 387 -18.53 31.46 -13.85
C ARG A 387 -20.05 31.39 -14.03
N LYS A 388 -20.73 32.54 -13.90
CA LYS A 388 -22.20 32.76 -13.78
C LYS A 388 -23.16 32.00 -14.73
N ASN A 389 -22.69 31.25 -15.73
CA ASN A 389 -23.48 30.73 -16.85
C ASN A 389 -23.56 29.18 -16.95
N ARG A 390 -23.27 28.41 -15.89
CA ARG A 390 -23.49 26.95 -15.89
C ARG A 390 -24.58 26.55 -14.90
N ALA A 391 -25.67 25.97 -15.40
CA ALA A 391 -26.66 25.29 -14.59
C ALA A 391 -25.96 24.17 -13.75
N GLY A 392 -26.28 24.08 -12.46
CA GLY A 392 -25.67 23.13 -11.52
C GLY A 392 -24.62 23.70 -10.56
N TRP A 393 -24.29 25.00 -10.65
CA TRP A 393 -23.23 25.64 -9.83
C TRP A 393 -23.79 26.54 -8.71
N LYS A 394 -24.97 26.19 -8.19
CA LYS A 394 -25.65 26.98 -7.16
C LYS A 394 -25.13 26.66 -5.75
N ASP A 395 -24.61 25.46 -5.53
CA ASP A 395 -24.12 25.04 -4.22
C ASP A 395 -22.64 25.41 -4.01
N LYS A 396 -22.41 26.47 -3.24
CA LYS A 396 -21.07 26.97 -2.91
C LYS A 396 -20.20 25.93 -2.21
N LEU A 397 -20.80 24.98 -1.47
CA LEU A 397 -20.08 23.96 -0.71
C LEU A 397 -19.54 22.85 -1.62
N SER A 398 -20.06 22.71 -2.83
CA SER A 398 -19.71 21.60 -3.71
C SER A 398 -18.38 21.76 -4.44
N HIS A 399 -17.75 22.94 -4.43
CA HIS A 399 -16.70 23.30 -5.39
C HIS A 399 -15.31 23.45 -4.75
N PHE A 400 -14.29 22.85 -5.38
CA PHE A 400 -12.88 22.94 -4.97
C PHE A 400 -12.02 23.45 -6.13
N GLN A 401 -11.12 24.41 -5.84
CA GLN A 401 -10.24 24.98 -6.87
C GLN A 401 -9.10 24.02 -7.20
N LEU A 402 -8.93 23.70 -8.49
CA LEU A 402 -7.75 23.02 -9.00
C LEU A 402 -6.75 24.01 -9.60
N ALA A 403 -5.45 23.73 -9.51
CA ALA A 403 -4.39 24.45 -10.18
C ALA A 403 -3.85 23.65 -11.37
N SER A 404 -3.55 24.33 -12.49
CA SER A 404 -2.86 23.67 -13.60
C SER A 404 -1.38 23.52 -13.28
N SER A 405 -0.80 22.38 -13.66
CA SER A 405 0.64 22.14 -13.50
C SER A 405 1.50 22.79 -14.61
N GLU A 406 0.88 23.28 -15.68
CA GLU A 406 1.54 23.82 -16.87
C GLU A 406 1.21 25.29 -17.13
N SER A 407 0.21 25.84 -16.44
CA SER A 407 -0.27 27.21 -16.67
C SER A 407 -0.83 27.83 -15.38
N SER A 408 -1.04 29.16 -15.40
CA SER A 408 -1.70 29.87 -14.30
C SER A 408 -3.22 29.68 -14.24
N LYS A 409 -3.78 28.78 -15.08
CA LYS A 409 -5.21 28.51 -15.13
C LYS A 409 -5.68 27.81 -13.85
N LYS A 410 -6.95 28.05 -13.54
CA LYS A 410 -7.65 27.45 -12.40
C LYS A 410 -8.81 26.59 -12.86
N GLY A 411 -8.88 25.37 -12.37
CA GLY A 411 -9.95 24.41 -12.63
C GLY A 411 -10.91 24.32 -11.46
N LEU A 412 -11.95 23.50 -11.61
CA LEU A 412 -12.88 23.17 -10.53
C LEU A 412 -13.13 21.67 -10.49
N ALA A 413 -12.88 21.07 -9.32
CA ALA A 413 -13.47 19.80 -8.94
C ALA A 413 -14.80 20.10 -8.23
N SER A 414 -15.85 19.31 -8.48
CA SER A 414 -17.14 19.55 -7.85
C SER A 414 -17.76 18.24 -7.37
N ALA A 415 -18.39 18.25 -6.19
CA ALA A 415 -19.17 17.16 -5.64
C ALA A 415 -20.42 16.88 -6.49
N PRO A 416 -21.04 15.69 -6.42
CA PRO A 416 -20.65 14.53 -5.61
C PRO A 416 -19.36 13.86 -6.09
N PHE A 417 -18.51 13.43 -5.16
CA PHE A 417 -17.32 12.64 -5.44
C PHE A 417 -17.55 11.17 -5.15
N PHE A 418 -18.57 10.76 -4.40
CA PHE A 418 -18.86 9.33 -4.20
C PHE A 418 -20.12 8.88 -4.95
N GLY A 419 -20.28 7.55 -5.08
CA GLY A 419 -21.47 6.91 -5.63
C GLY A 419 -21.65 7.02 -7.15
N ILE A 420 -22.79 6.53 -7.65
CA ILE A 420 -23.10 6.45 -9.10
C ILE A 420 -23.06 7.84 -9.78
N ALA A 421 -23.43 8.90 -9.05
CA ALA A 421 -23.44 10.26 -9.59
C ALA A 421 -22.04 10.76 -9.98
N SER A 422 -20.99 10.36 -9.27
CA SER A 422 -19.61 10.75 -9.60
C SER A 422 -19.10 10.07 -10.87
N GLN A 423 -19.54 8.84 -11.16
CA GLN A 423 -19.15 8.08 -12.37
C GLN A 423 -19.65 8.68 -13.68
N ARG A 424 -20.75 9.44 -13.61
CA ARG A 424 -21.36 10.14 -14.74
C ARG A 424 -20.60 11.41 -15.11
N LYS A 425 -19.63 11.84 -14.28
CA LYS A 425 -18.85 13.06 -14.54
C LYS A 425 -17.82 12.84 -15.63
N GLN A 426 -17.61 13.89 -16.40
CA GLN A 426 -16.51 13.93 -17.36
C GLN A 426 -15.17 13.93 -16.61
N PRO A 427 -14.15 13.25 -17.15
CA PRO A 427 -12.78 13.34 -16.64
C PRO A 427 -12.31 14.78 -16.55
N GLN A 428 -11.45 15.07 -15.58
CA GLN A 428 -10.79 16.38 -15.52
C GLN A 428 -9.87 16.56 -16.74
N PRO A 429 -9.76 17.79 -17.28
CA PRO A 429 -8.78 18.08 -18.33
C PRO A 429 -7.36 17.71 -17.88
N GLU A 430 -6.53 17.21 -18.81
CA GLU A 430 -5.18 16.71 -18.52
C GLU A 430 -4.32 17.76 -17.77
N GLU A 431 -4.47 19.05 -18.10
CA GLU A 431 -3.74 20.15 -17.46
C GLU A 431 -3.97 20.28 -15.94
N PHE A 432 -5.07 19.71 -15.42
CA PHE A 432 -5.44 19.70 -13.98
C PHE A 432 -5.32 18.32 -13.34
N LYS A 433 -4.97 17.27 -14.09
CA LYS A 433 -5.02 15.89 -13.62
C LYS A 433 -4.18 15.65 -12.37
N ASN A 434 -2.94 16.14 -12.36
CA ASN A 434 -2.03 15.95 -11.23
C ASN A 434 -2.57 16.57 -9.93
N ASP A 435 -3.12 17.78 -10.03
CA ASP A 435 -3.69 18.47 -8.87
C ASP A 435 -5.00 17.81 -8.43
N TYR A 436 -5.79 17.29 -9.37
CA TYR A 436 -7.00 16.52 -9.07
C TYR A 436 -6.71 15.20 -8.35
N GLU A 437 -5.65 14.48 -8.72
CA GLU A 437 -5.26 13.24 -8.04
C GLU A 437 -4.85 13.48 -6.58
N GLU A 438 -4.09 14.55 -6.32
CA GLU A 438 -3.74 14.97 -4.95
C GLU A 438 -4.95 15.50 -4.18
N PHE A 439 -5.85 16.25 -4.83
CA PHE A 439 -7.15 16.62 -4.27
C PHE A 439 -7.94 15.36 -3.88
N ALA A 440 -8.02 14.36 -4.76
CA ALA A 440 -8.79 13.14 -4.53
C ALA A 440 -8.20 12.31 -3.39
N ARG A 441 -6.87 12.27 -3.24
CA ARG A 441 -6.20 11.68 -2.06
C ARG A 441 -6.62 12.41 -0.79
N ALA A 442 -6.44 13.73 -0.77
CA ALA A 442 -6.77 14.58 0.37
C ALA A 442 -8.24 14.44 0.77
N TYR A 443 -9.14 14.52 -0.20
CA TYR A 443 -10.59 14.43 0.01
C TYR A 443 -11.01 13.09 0.62
N ARG A 444 -10.52 11.97 0.08
CA ARG A 444 -10.83 10.64 0.61
C ARG A 444 -10.29 10.44 2.03
N SER A 445 -9.03 10.82 2.26
CA SER A 445 -8.38 10.73 3.58
C SER A 445 -9.17 11.52 4.63
N ALA A 446 -9.51 12.77 4.34
CA ALA A 446 -10.28 13.64 5.23
C ALA A 446 -11.71 13.15 5.45
N PHE A 447 -12.38 12.68 4.40
CA PHE A 447 -13.75 12.20 4.48
C PHE A 447 -13.87 10.99 5.41
N PHE A 448 -13.02 9.97 5.25
CA PHE A 448 -13.05 8.79 6.10
C PHE A 448 -12.47 9.04 7.49
N PHE A 449 -11.55 9.99 7.63
CA PHE A 449 -11.16 10.50 8.95
C PHE A 449 -12.36 11.14 9.66
N TRP A 450 -13.07 12.05 8.98
CA TRP A 450 -14.27 12.70 9.52
C TRP A 450 -15.37 11.69 9.86
N MET A 451 -15.63 10.69 9.03
CA MET A 451 -16.62 9.64 9.33
C MET A 451 -16.34 8.95 10.67
N ARG A 452 -15.07 8.65 10.95
CA ARG A 452 -14.64 8.03 12.21
C ARG A 452 -14.80 8.95 13.41
N GLU A 453 -14.50 10.23 13.25
CA GLU A 453 -14.40 11.17 14.37
C GLU A 453 -15.69 11.94 14.66
N GLU A 454 -16.45 12.29 13.61
CA GLU A 454 -17.60 13.23 13.67
C GLU A 454 -18.70 12.89 12.64
N GLY A 455 -18.72 11.66 12.10
CA GLY A 455 -19.65 11.26 11.04
C GLY A 455 -21.12 11.24 11.49
N LEU A 456 -21.36 10.99 12.77
CA LEU A 456 -22.69 11.01 13.38
C LEU A 456 -22.92 12.29 14.20
N PRO A 457 -24.17 12.78 14.28
CA PRO A 457 -24.48 14.04 14.97
C PRO A 457 -24.37 13.98 16.50
N GLY A 458 -24.19 12.78 17.07
CA GLY A 458 -24.00 12.60 18.51
C GLY A 458 -22.55 12.74 18.93
N SER A 459 -22.01 11.75 19.66
CA SER A 459 -20.66 11.86 20.22
C SER A 459 -19.57 11.29 19.30
N ARG A 460 -18.32 11.61 19.62
CA ARG A 460 -17.14 11.04 18.94
C ARG A 460 -17.10 9.52 19.08
N GLU A 461 -17.48 9.03 20.26
CA GLU A 461 -17.56 7.59 20.56
C GLU A 461 -18.60 6.89 19.69
N GLU A 462 -19.77 7.50 19.45
CA GLU A 462 -20.77 6.93 18.55
C GLU A 462 -20.27 6.87 17.10
N SER A 463 -19.59 7.93 16.63
CA SER A 463 -18.98 7.93 15.30
C SER A 463 -17.89 6.85 15.18
N HIS A 464 -17.11 6.66 16.25
CA HIS A 464 -16.08 5.63 16.30
C HIS A 464 -16.67 4.21 16.27
N ALA A 465 -17.69 3.93 17.07
CA ALA A 465 -18.39 2.66 17.09
C ALA A 465 -19.04 2.34 15.73
N ALA A 466 -19.67 3.34 15.10
CA ALA A 466 -20.20 3.20 13.75
C ALA A 466 -19.08 2.90 12.73
N PHE A 467 -17.92 3.54 12.86
CA PHE A 467 -16.77 3.23 12.00
C PHE A 467 -16.27 1.79 12.19
N ILE A 468 -16.18 1.30 13.43
CA ILE A 468 -15.84 -0.10 13.73
C ILE A 468 -16.86 -1.05 13.10
N GLN A 469 -18.16 -0.73 13.16
CA GLN A 469 -19.22 -1.51 12.52
C GLN A 469 -19.07 -1.53 10.99
N LEU A 470 -18.79 -0.39 10.35
CA LEU A 470 -18.51 -0.30 8.92
C LEU A 470 -17.32 -1.18 8.53
N MET A 471 -16.23 -1.07 9.31
CA MET A 471 -15.05 -1.89 9.16
C MET A 471 -15.30 -3.37 9.47
N SER A 472 -16.39 -3.76 10.13
CA SER A 472 -16.69 -5.18 10.42
C SER A 472 -17.66 -5.79 9.42
N ALA A 473 -18.48 -4.98 8.76
CA ALA A 473 -19.55 -5.43 7.87
C ALA A 473 -19.04 -6.09 6.56
N HIS A 474 -17.75 -6.02 6.25
CA HIS A 474 -17.15 -6.71 5.10
C HIS A 474 -16.86 -8.19 5.33
N ALA A 475 -17.07 -8.68 6.56
CA ALA A 475 -16.79 -10.06 6.94
C ALA A 475 -17.87 -11.07 6.48
N ASP A 476 -18.94 -10.63 5.81
CA ASP A 476 -19.98 -11.52 5.28
C ASP A 476 -19.40 -12.41 4.14
N PRO A 477 -19.36 -13.75 4.30
CA PRO A 477 -18.76 -14.66 3.32
C PRO A 477 -19.56 -14.81 2.02
N PHE A 478 -20.82 -14.36 1.95
CA PHE A 478 -21.76 -14.80 0.91
C PHE A 478 -22.45 -13.66 0.13
N GLY A 479 -22.15 -12.40 0.42
CA GLY A 479 -22.76 -11.24 -0.25
C GLY A 479 -21.80 -10.46 -1.15
N GLU A 480 -22.28 -10.02 -2.32
CA GLU A 480 -21.67 -8.87 -3.02
C GLU A 480 -21.95 -7.62 -2.17
N VAL A 481 -21.08 -7.32 -1.21
CA VAL A 481 -21.27 -6.16 -0.34
C VAL A 481 -20.74 -4.91 -1.02
N VAL A 482 -21.63 -3.96 -1.32
CA VAL A 482 -21.28 -2.65 -1.90
C VAL A 482 -21.05 -1.65 -0.76
N LEU A 483 -19.91 -0.95 -0.78
CA LEU A 483 -19.53 0.04 0.26
C LEU A 483 -20.64 1.06 0.53
N ALA A 484 -21.33 1.51 -0.51
CA ALA A 484 -22.43 2.47 -0.38
C ALA A 484 -23.59 1.94 0.48
N ASP A 485 -23.93 0.65 0.34
CA ASP A 485 -25.00 0.01 1.09
C ASP A 485 -24.59 -0.20 2.55
N MET A 486 -23.31 -0.53 2.79
CA MET A 486 -22.77 -0.62 4.16
C MET A 486 -22.83 0.73 4.87
N VAL A 487 -22.38 1.80 4.20
CA VAL A 487 -22.43 3.15 4.76
C VAL A 487 -23.86 3.54 5.10
N ASN A 488 -24.82 3.23 4.20
CA ASN A 488 -26.23 3.51 4.47
C ASN A 488 -26.79 2.71 5.65
N SER A 489 -26.42 1.43 5.76
CA SER A 489 -26.83 0.56 6.87
C SER A 489 -26.31 1.06 8.22
N VAL A 490 -25.04 1.49 8.25
CA VAL A 490 -24.35 1.88 9.49
C VAL A 490 -24.63 3.32 9.91
N TYR A 491 -24.61 4.26 8.96
CA TYR A 491 -24.77 5.69 9.25
C TYR A 491 -26.21 6.21 9.01
N GLY A 492 -27.10 5.35 8.50
CA GLY A 492 -28.51 5.66 8.26
C GLY A 492 -28.80 6.59 7.07
N VAL A 493 -27.77 6.97 6.31
CA VAL A 493 -27.88 7.84 5.12
C VAL A 493 -26.90 7.37 4.04
N PRO A 494 -27.19 7.62 2.75
CA PRO A 494 -26.28 7.21 1.68
C PRO A 494 -24.91 7.89 1.79
N ILE A 495 -23.88 7.24 1.24
CA ILE A 495 -22.51 7.82 1.21
C ILE A 495 -22.48 9.17 0.48
N SER A 496 -23.30 9.33 -0.56
CA SER A 496 -23.43 10.57 -1.32
C SER A 496 -24.80 10.65 -2.03
N ALA A 497 -25.19 11.86 -2.41
CA ALA A 497 -26.39 12.17 -3.18
C ALA A 497 -26.05 13.10 -4.36
N GLU A 498 -26.95 13.21 -5.34
CA GLU A 498 -26.72 14.00 -6.56
C GLU A 498 -26.41 15.48 -6.28
N ASP A 499 -27.06 16.07 -5.28
CA ASP A 499 -26.84 17.42 -4.79
C ASP A 499 -27.11 17.55 -3.29
N GLY A 500 -26.84 18.73 -2.72
CA GLY A 500 -27.01 19.04 -1.30
C GLY A 500 -28.47 19.13 -0.82
N SER A 501 -29.46 18.82 -1.65
CA SER A 501 -30.87 18.79 -1.23
C SER A 501 -31.24 17.50 -0.48
N THR A 502 -30.51 16.41 -0.72
CA THR A 502 -30.70 15.13 -0.05
C THR A 502 -29.59 14.92 0.98
N ASP A 503 -29.98 14.57 2.21
CA ASP A 503 -29.03 14.30 3.27
C ASP A 503 -28.17 13.07 2.94
N SER A 504 -26.85 13.22 3.08
CA SER A 504 -25.87 12.18 2.79
C SER A 504 -24.58 12.43 3.58
N MET A 505 -23.75 11.40 3.74
CA MET A 505 -22.47 11.55 4.43
C MET A 505 -21.58 12.59 3.74
N GLU A 506 -21.49 12.57 2.42
CA GLU A 506 -20.71 13.55 1.66
C GLU A 506 -21.20 14.99 1.88
N TRP A 507 -22.51 15.24 1.87
CA TRP A 507 -23.03 16.61 2.06
C TRP A 507 -22.88 17.11 3.51
N ARG A 508 -22.98 16.22 4.49
CA ARG A 508 -22.64 16.52 5.89
C ARG A 508 -21.16 16.88 6.04
N PHE A 509 -20.27 16.12 5.41
CA PHE A 509 -18.82 16.41 5.38
C PHE A 509 -18.52 17.75 4.72
N LEU A 510 -19.09 18.03 3.54
CA LEU A 510 -18.89 19.29 2.83
C LEU A 510 -19.34 20.51 3.65
N LYS A 511 -20.41 20.36 4.43
CA LYS A 511 -20.84 21.38 5.40
C LYS A 511 -19.87 21.50 6.57
N TRP A 512 -19.35 20.38 7.07
CA TRP A 512 -18.39 20.35 8.18
C TRP A 512 -17.07 21.06 7.83
N ILE A 513 -16.43 20.73 6.70
CA ILE A 513 -15.17 21.38 6.27
C ILE A 513 -15.30 22.88 5.95
N SER A 514 -16.54 23.36 5.78
CA SER A 514 -16.84 24.75 5.44
C SER A 514 -16.93 25.67 6.66
N LYS A 515 -17.07 25.07 7.85
CA LYS A 515 -16.99 25.75 9.14
C LYS A 515 -15.54 26.07 9.45
#